data_AF-A0A9X4DJ84-F1
#
_entry.id   AF-A0A9X4DJ84-F1
#
_cell.length_a   1.000
_cell.length_b   1.000
_cell.length_c   1.000
_cell.angle_alpha   90.00
_cell.angle_beta   90.00
_cell.angle_gamma   90.00
#
_symmetry.space_group_name_H-M   'P 1'
#
loop_
_entity.id
_entity.type
_entity.pdbx_description
1 polymer ?
#
loop_
_entity_poly.entity_id
_entity_poly.type
_entity_poly.pdbx_seq_one_letter_code
_entity_poly.pdbx_strand_id
1 'polypeptide(L)'
;TPGNPGTPGTPNGGDEVTLTLTGNAVQEGGQTTITGTLSHPAGQAFTVTLSNGQTLSFAKDATTATTAPFVAQSDDVFKDGETQTISVTDAGSHNFENLNTSATTTVTVSDTVDTVKAELSISPNPAVEGQAVT
;
A
#
# COMPACT_ATOMS: atom_id res chain seq x y z
N THR A 1 -34.36 -9.99 -22.90
CA THR A 1 -33.78 -9.95 -24.25
C THR A 1 -32.38 -9.39 -24.14
N PRO A 2 -31.37 -9.95 -24.83
CA PRO A 2 -30.04 -9.32 -24.87
C PRO A 2 -30.19 -7.86 -25.30
N GLY A 3 -29.53 -6.95 -24.59
CA GLY A 3 -29.55 -5.52 -24.91
C GLY A 3 -29.00 -5.27 -26.30
N ASN A 4 -29.62 -4.33 -27.02
CA ASN A 4 -29.23 -3.97 -28.38
C ASN A 4 -27.80 -3.38 -28.37
N PRO A 5 -26.85 -3.92 -29.17
CA PRO A 5 -25.54 -3.29 -29.33
C PRO A 5 -25.73 -1.87 -29.87
N GLY A 6 -25.25 -0.88 -29.13
CA GLY A 6 -25.29 0.51 -29.57
C GLY A 6 -24.48 0.73 -30.85
N THR A 7 -24.88 1.73 -31.64
CA THR A 7 -24.17 2.16 -32.84
C THR A 7 -22.77 2.70 -32.47
N PRO A 8 -21.69 2.24 -33.11
CA PRO A 8 -20.37 2.84 -32.92
C PRO A 8 -20.37 4.32 -33.33
N GLY A 9 -19.94 5.21 -32.42
CA GLY A 9 -19.74 6.64 -32.72
C GLY A 9 -20.64 7.64 -31.99
N THR A 10 -21.53 7.21 -31.09
CA THR A 10 -22.16 8.10 -30.09
C THR A 10 -21.56 7.83 -28.69
N PRO A 11 -21.55 8.80 -27.74
CA PRO A 11 -21.15 8.53 -26.38
C PRO A 11 -22.22 7.63 -25.72
N ASN A 12 -22.12 6.32 -25.89
CA ASN A 12 -22.95 5.35 -25.19
C ASN A 12 -22.45 5.08 -23.76
N GLY A 13 -21.38 5.76 -23.33
CA GLY A 13 -20.85 5.70 -21.97
C GLY A 13 -20.16 4.39 -21.59
N GLY A 14 -20.08 3.39 -22.48
CA GLY A 14 -19.57 2.06 -22.15
C GLY A 14 -20.30 1.41 -20.97
N ASP A 15 -19.96 0.16 -20.64
CA ASP A 15 -20.31 -0.38 -19.32
C ASP A 15 -19.34 0.21 -18.30
N GLU A 16 -19.83 0.75 -17.18
CA GLU A 16 -18.97 1.25 -16.11
C GLU A 16 -18.19 0.08 -15.50
N VAL A 17 -16.87 0.20 -15.50
CA VAL A 17 -15.97 -0.73 -14.81
C VAL A 17 -15.35 -0.01 -13.64
N THR A 18 -15.46 -0.59 -12.45
CA THR A 18 -14.90 -0.02 -11.23
C THR A 18 -13.65 -0.78 -10.84
N LEU A 19 -12.59 -0.04 -10.54
CA LEU A 19 -11.42 -0.57 -9.83
C LEU A 19 -11.60 -0.23 -8.35
N THR A 20 -11.41 -1.20 -7.46
CA THR A 20 -11.32 -0.99 -6.02
C THR A 20 -9.91 -1.33 -5.53
N LEU A 21 -9.44 -0.64 -4.48
CA LEU A 21 -8.14 -0.90 -3.86
C LEU A 21 -8.35 -1.40 -2.43
N THR A 22 -7.55 -2.39 -2.03
CA THR A 22 -7.53 -2.90 -0.65
C THR A 22 -6.08 -3.04 -0.18
N GLY A 23 -5.73 -2.27 0.85
CA GLY A 23 -4.51 -2.44 1.64
C GLY A 23 -4.82 -3.04 3.02
N ASN A 24 -3.80 -3.65 3.63
CA ASN A 24 -3.89 -4.20 4.97
C ASN A 24 -3.03 -3.38 5.94
N ALA A 25 -3.49 -3.26 7.19
CA ALA A 25 -2.67 -2.72 8.27
C ALA A 25 -1.44 -3.60 8.51
N VAL A 26 -0.35 -2.98 8.93
CA VAL A 26 0.96 -3.64 9.11
C VAL A 26 1.69 -3.00 10.29
N GLN A 27 2.63 -3.72 10.89
CA GLN A 27 3.57 -3.13 11.85
C GLN A 27 4.72 -2.45 11.09
N GLU A 28 5.43 -1.51 11.72
CA GLU A 28 6.67 -0.95 11.17
C GLU A 28 7.69 -2.05 10.83
N GLY A 29 8.47 -1.82 9.77
CA GLY A 29 9.37 -2.81 9.18
C GLY A 29 8.68 -4.00 8.48
N GLY A 30 7.38 -4.18 8.69
CA GLY A 30 6.60 -5.22 8.04
C GLY A 30 6.35 -4.93 6.56
N GLN A 31 6.27 -6.00 5.76
CA GLN A 31 5.86 -5.89 4.37
C GLN A 31 4.33 -5.94 4.23
N THR A 32 3.79 -5.12 3.34
CA THR A 32 2.38 -5.13 2.95
C THR A 32 2.24 -5.15 1.43
N THR A 33 1.02 -5.32 0.96
CA THR A 33 0.66 -5.33 -0.47
C THR A 33 -0.65 -4.58 -0.66
N ILE A 34 -0.86 -4.00 -1.85
CA ILE A 34 -2.16 -3.50 -2.27
C ILE A 34 -2.75 -4.45 -3.30
N THR A 35 -4.01 -4.81 -3.13
CA THR A 35 -4.78 -5.59 -4.12
C THR A 35 -5.78 -4.67 -4.82
N GLY A 36 -5.75 -4.69 -6.16
CA GLY A 36 -6.76 -4.07 -7.00
C GLY A 36 -7.77 -5.09 -7.48
N THR A 37 -9.06 -4.75 -7.45
CA THR A 37 -10.14 -5.61 -7.98
C THR A 37 -10.99 -4.83 -8.98
N LEU A 38 -11.14 -5.38 -10.19
CA LEU A 38 -12.01 -4.87 -11.24
C LEU A 38 -13.39 -5.51 -11.13
N SER A 39 -14.46 -4.75 -11.40
CA SER A 39 -15.81 -5.29 -11.48
C SER A 39 -16.05 -6.21 -12.69
N HIS A 40 -15.16 -6.15 -13.68
CA HIS A 40 -15.20 -6.96 -14.90
C HIS A 40 -13.78 -7.42 -15.28
N PRO A 41 -13.64 -8.59 -15.92
CA PRO A 41 -12.32 -9.08 -16.34
C PRO A 41 -11.69 -8.15 -17.38
N ALA A 42 -10.37 -7.98 -17.30
CA ALA A 42 -9.60 -7.22 -18.27
C ALA A 42 -9.65 -7.89 -19.64
N GLY A 43 -9.93 -7.14 -20.71
CA GLY A 43 -9.93 -7.69 -22.07
C GLY A 43 -8.52 -7.90 -22.63
N GLN A 44 -7.55 -7.13 -22.12
CA GLN A 44 -6.12 -7.21 -22.42
C GLN A 44 -5.29 -6.94 -21.16
N ALA A 45 -3.99 -7.29 -21.21
CA ALA A 45 -3.09 -6.98 -20.11
C ALA A 45 -2.81 -5.47 -20.03
N PHE A 46 -2.80 -4.92 -18.82
CA PHE A 46 -2.47 -3.51 -18.58
C PHE A 46 -1.91 -3.31 -17.16
N THR A 47 -1.36 -2.13 -16.90
CA THR A 47 -0.74 -1.77 -15.62
C THR A 47 -1.36 -0.51 -15.06
N VAL A 48 -1.69 -0.54 -13.77
CA VAL A 48 -2.11 0.62 -12.98
C VAL A 48 -0.96 1.04 -12.06
N THR A 49 -0.63 2.32 -12.05
CA THR A 49 0.35 2.94 -11.15
C THR A 49 -0.39 3.59 -9.96
N LEU A 50 0.13 3.34 -8.76
CA LEU A 50 -0.41 3.88 -7.51
C LEU A 50 0.41 5.09 -7.03
N SER A 51 -0.15 5.90 -6.14
CA SER A 51 0.48 7.13 -5.61
C SER A 51 1.77 6.88 -4.81
N ASN A 52 1.96 5.66 -4.28
CA ASN A 52 3.19 5.24 -3.61
C ASN A 52 4.24 4.65 -4.58
N GLY A 53 4.02 4.74 -5.90
CA GLY A 53 4.93 4.25 -6.94
C GLY A 53 4.81 2.75 -7.23
N GLN A 54 4.02 2.00 -6.46
CA GLN A 54 3.77 0.58 -6.72
C GLN A 54 2.86 0.39 -7.94
N THR A 55 2.93 -0.77 -8.57
CA THR A 55 2.15 -1.11 -9.77
C THR A 55 1.28 -2.35 -9.57
N LEU A 56 0.07 -2.32 -10.13
CA LEU A 56 -0.80 -3.47 -10.29
C LEU A 56 -0.77 -3.91 -11.75
N SER A 57 -0.36 -5.15 -12.02
CA SER A 57 -0.36 -5.70 -13.39
C SER A 57 -1.53 -6.67 -13.54
N PHE A 58 -2.53 -6.28 -14.33
CA PHE A 58 -3.66 -7.13 -14.69
C PHE A 58 -3.30 -7.89 -15.95
N ALA A 59 -3.35 -9.22 -15.89
CA ALA A 59 -3.28 -10.04 -17.09
C ALA A 59 -4.61 -9.98 -17.85
N LYS A 60 -4.58 -10.44 -19.11
CA LYS A 60 -5.81 -10.70 -19.85
C LYS A 60 -6.73 -11.63 -19.05
N ASP A 61 -8.02 -11.31 -19.06
CA ASP A 61 -9.14 -11.96 -18.38
C ASP A 61 -9.06 -11.95 -16.84
N ALA A 62 -8.09 -11.24 -16.25
CA ALA A 62 -7.97 -11.10 -14.80
C ALA A 62 -8.93 -10.05 -14.26
N THR A 63 -9.48 -10.30 -13.07
CA THR A 63 -10.24 -9.31 -12.28
C THR A 63 -9.44 -8.79 -11.11
N THR A 64 -8.32 -9.41 -10.76
CA THR A 64 -7.50 -9.01 -9.61
C THR A 64 -6.03 -8.89 -10.00
N ALA A 65 -5.33 -8.01 -9.31
CA ALA A 65 -3.89 -7.88 -9.33
C ALA A 65 -3.41 -7.46 -7.94
N THR A 66 -2.20 -7.85 -7.58
CA THR A 66 -1.58 -7.48 -6.30
C THR A 66 -0.20 -6.89 -6.57
N THR A 67 0.17 -5.83 -5.87
CA THR A 67 1.50 -5.23 -5.98
C THR A 67 2.58 -6.20 -5.51
N ALA A 68 3.83 -5.95 -5.88
CA ALA A 68 4.94 -6.53 -5.14
C ALA A 68 4.85 -6.11 -3.64
N PRO A 69 5.31 -6.95 -2.71
CA PRO A 69 5.45 -6.57 -1.31
C PRO A 69 6.35 -5.34 -1.16
N PHE A 70 5.98 -4.44 -0.25
CA PHE A 70 6.78 -3.26 0.09
C PHE A 70 6.69 -2.96 1.58
N VAL A 71 7.73 -2.32 2.12
CA VAL A 71 7.74 -1.81 3.49
C VAL A 71 7.16 -0.40 3.47
N ALA A 72 6.05 -0.21 4.18
CA ALA A 72 5.36 1.08 4.21
C ALA A 72 6.15 2.13 5.03
N GLN A 73 6.73 1.71 6.15
CA GLN A 73 7.58 2.50 7.04
C GLN A 73 8.62 1.57 7.65
N SER A 74 9.84 2.07 7.83
CA SER A 74 10.92 1.29 8.47
C SER A 74 10.69 1.18 9.98
N ASP A 75 11.23 0.14 10.59
CA ASP A 75 11.18 -0.08 12.05
C ASP A 75 12.26 0.74 12.76
N ASP A 76 11.88 1.46 13.81
CA ASP A 76 12.81 2.18 14.68
C ASP A 76 12.29 2.35 16.12
N VAL A 77 13.14 2.96 16.97
CA VAL A 77 12.91 3.04 18.43
C VAL A 77 11.92 4.12 18.86
N PHE A 78 11.53 5.01 17.94
CA PHE A 78 10.60 6.10 18.23
C PHE A 78 9.17 5.60 18.14
N LYS A 79 8.27 6.31 18.82
CA LYS A 79 6.84 5.98 18.79
C LYS A 79 6.14 6.79 17.73
N ASP A 80 6.11 6.31 16.49
CA ASP A 80 5.67 7.12 15.35
C ASP A 80 4.93 6.38 14.23
N GLY A 81 4.03 5.47 14.61
CA GLY A 81 3.12 4.86 13.63
C GLY A 81 2.37 5.87 12.74
N GLU A 82 2.25 5.54 11.45
CA GLU A 82 1.68 6.42 10.43
C GLU A 82 0.45 5.85 9.69
N THR A 83 -0.22 6.70 8.90
CA THR A 83 -1.28 6.28 7.99
C THR A 83 -1.02 6.80 6.58
N GLN A 84 -0.98 5.89 5.60
CA GLN A 84 -0.74 6.20 4.20
C GLN A 84 -2.00 6.00 3.38
N THR A 85 -2.47 7.07 2.72
CA THR A 85 -3.56 6.97 1.75
C THR A 85 -2.99 6.76 0.35
N ILE A 86 -3.36 5.66 -0.28
CA ILE A 86 -2.89 5.27 -1.61
C ILE A 86 -4.05 5.40 -2.59
N SER A 87 -3.81 6.05 -3.72
CA SER A 87 -4.77 6.24 -4.81
C SER A 87 -4.19 5.77 -6.13
N VAL A 88 -5.04 5.63 -7.15
CA VAL A 88 -4.60 5.43 -8.52
C VAL A 88 -4.08 6.77 -9.07
N THR A 89 -2.91 6.76 -9.72
CA THR A 89 -2.34 7.93 -10.41
C THR A 89 -2.37 7.79 -11.93
N ASP A 90 -2.23 6.57 -12.44
CA ASP A 90 -2.31 6.27 -13.86
C ASP A 90 -2.87 4.85 -14.06
N ALA A 91 -3.77 4.67 -15.02
CA ALA A 91 -4.32 3.36 -15.38
C ALA A 91 -3.72 2.77 -16.66
N GLY A 92 -2.72 3.45 -17.25
CA GLY A 92 -2.05 2.99 -18.44
C GLY A 92 -2.99 2.85 -19.65
N SER A 93 -2.53 2.09 -20.64
CA SER A 93 -3.35 1.75 -21.82
C SER A 93 -4.18 0.50 -21.52
N HIS A 94 -5.50 0.62 -21.54
CA HIS A 94 -6.45 -0.45 -21.23
C HIS A 94 -7.58 -0.55 -22.27
N ASN A 95 -8.38 -1.61 -22.19
CA ASN A 95 -9.46 -1.90 -23.13
C ASN A 95 -10.85 -1.49 -22.62
N PHE A 96 -10.97 -0.85 -21.46
CA PHE A 96 -12.26 -0.37 -20.93
C PHE A 96 -12.62 1.00 -21.50
N GLU A 97 -13.88 1.18 -21.89
CA GLU A 97 -14.42 2.47 -22.36
C GLU A 97 -14.64 3.45 -21.20
N ASN A 98 -15.02 2.94 -20.01
CA ASN A 98 -15.35 3.75 -18.84
C ASN A 98 -14.81 3.12 -17.54
N LEU A 99 -13.48 3.13 -17.36
CA LEU A 99 -12.84 2.67 -16.13
C LEU A 99 -12.85 3.79 -15.08
N ASN A 100 -13.53 3.54 -13.96
CA ASN A 100 -13.50 4.40 -12.79
C ASN A 100 -12.25 4.10 -11.95
N THR A 101 -11.32 5.05 -11.93
CA THR A 101 -10.04 4.98 -11.21
C THR A 101 -10.01 5.82 -9.93
N SER A 102 -11.18 6.25 -9.42
CA SER A 102 -11.25 7.10 -8.22
C SER A 102 -10.95 6.37 -6.90
N ALA A 103 -10.59 5.09 -6.96
CA ALA A 103 -10.35 4.28 -5.78
C ALA A 103 -9.16 4.79 -4.95
N THR A 104 -9.38 4.75 -3.65
CA THR A 104 -8.38 4.97 -2.62
C THR A 104 -8.40 3.83 -1.63
N THR A 105 -7.28 3.61 -0.95
CA THR A 105 -7.19 2.70 0.19
C THR A 105 -6.23 3.27 1.22
N THR A 106 -6.35 2.82 2.46
CA THR A 106 -5.56 3.31 3.58
C THR A 106 -4.78 2.17 4.19
N VAL A 107 -3.47 2.35 4.31
CA VAL A 107 -2.58 1.47 5.06
C VAL A 107 -2.26 2.16 6.38
N THR A 108 -2.68 1.54 7.48
CA THR A 108 -2.28 1.96 8.83
C THR A 108 -1.04 1.17 9.22
N VAL A 109 0.02 1.88 9.57
CA VAL A 109 1.24 1.32 10.13
C VAL A 109 1.19 1.54 11.63
N SER A 110 1.32 0.45 12.39
CA SER A 110 1.42 0.55 13.85
C SER A 110 2.86 0.37 14.32
N ASP A 111 3.18 1.19 15.30
CA ASP A 111 4.43 1.22 16.04
C ASP A 111 4.80 -0.14 16.66
N THR A 112 6.07 -0.53 16.59
CA THR A 112 6.57 -1.68 17.35
C THR A 112 7.06 -1.28 18.75
N VAL A 113 7.42 -2.25 19.59
CA VAL A 113 7.96 -1.95 20.92
C VAL A 113 9.44 -2.28 20.96
N ASP A 114 10.26 -1.23 21.01
CA ASP A 114 11.69 -1.36 21.17
C ASP A 114 12.17 -1.21 22.62
N THR A 115 13.12 -2.06 23.01
CA THR A 115 13.73 -2.01 24.36
C THR A 115 15.11 -1.38 24.29
N VAL A 116 15.26 -0.17 24.85
CA VAL A 116 16.55 0.50 25.00
C VAL A 116 17.17 0.16 26.36
N LYS A 117 18.40 -0.33 26.37
CA LYS A 117 19.17 -0.60 27.59
C LYS A 117 20.25 0.47 27.77
N ALA A 118 20.26 1.10 28.93
CA ALA A 118 21.37 1.94 29.38
C ALA A 118 22.23 1.14 30.36
N GLU A 119 23.54 1.08 30.11
CA GLU A 119 24.51 0.52 31.06
C GLU A 119 25.24 1.67 31.75
N LEU A 120 25.08 1.76 33.08
CA LEU A 120 25.85 2.65 33.93
C LEU A 120 26.94 1.83 34.60
N SER A 121 28.19 2.03 34.20
CA SER A 121 29.35 1.44 34.86
C SER A 121 30.14 2.50 35.60
N ILE A 122 30.60 2.15 36.79
CA ILE A 122 31.57 2.92 37.56
C ILE A 122 32.90 2.19 37.41
N SER A 123 33.95 2.90 36.98
CA SER A 123 35.32 2.39 37.11
C SER A 123 35.85 2.77 38.50
N PRO A 124 36.00 1.83 39.46
CA PRO A 124 36.67 2.15 40.70
C PRO A 124 38.17 2.31 40.43
N ASN A 125 38.64 3.56 40.27
CA ASN A 125 40.01 3.89 40.64
C ASN A 125 40.05 3.90 42.19
N PRO A 126 41.04 3.28 42.85
CA PRO A 126 40.82 2.52 44.08
C PRO A 126 40.00 3.32 45.10
N ALA A 127 38.82 2.79 45.42
CA ALA A 127 37.97 3.34 46.45
C ALA A 127 38.73 3.29 47.78
N VAL A 128 39.19 4.45 48.24
CA VAL A 128 39.51 4.65 49.64
C VAL A 128 38.19 4.49 50.41
N GLU A 129 38.23 3.70 51.49
CA GLU A 129 37.09 3.49 52.37
C GLU A 129 36.49 4.85 52.80
N GLY A 130 35.20 5.05 52.57
CA GLY A 130 34.47 6.26 52.96
C GLY A 130 34.20 7.32 51.89
N GLN A 131 34.58 7.13 50.61
CA GLN A 131 34.19 8.08 49.55
C GLN A 131 32.77 7.82 49.03
N ALA A 132 31.98 8.89 48.92
CA ALA A 132 30.67 8.86 48.29
C ALA A 132 30.82 8.66 46.78
N VAL A 133 30.04 7.72 46.24
CA VAL A 133 29.80 7.60 44.80
C VAL A 133 28.69 8.59 44.48
N THR A 134 29.03 9.69 43.81
CA THR A 134 28.05 10.63 43.22
C THR A 134 27.91 10.38 41.74
#